data_AF-A0ABD8B4D3-F1
#
_entry.id   AF-A0ABD8B4D3-F1
#
_cell.length_a   1.000
_cell.length_b   1.000
_cell.length_c   1.000
_cell.angle_alpha   90.00
_cell.angle_beta   90.00
_cell.angle_gamma   90.00
#
_symmetry.space_group_name_H-M   'P 1'
#
loop_
_entity.id
_entity.type
_entity.pdbx_description
1 polymer ?
#
loop_
_entity_poly.entity_id
_entity_poly.type
_entity_poly.pdbx_seq_one_letter_code
_entity_poly.pdbx_strand_id
1 'polypeptide(L)'
;MPLPEPVAVSASAGQFAVTERGLTAEGGWGEYPLPTFPASSFVSAGPATVLLDHSSEYELVDGGAELAVTLLRAIGSISVNIHPLRDEPAATEIPAPGAQDLGMRITNRFAVLPSATGWQGADAVALAEEFRGDVLVTRGTAPGGGDLPDDATGLQVDGRDVLVSSVRCVTDDGRGSGTEVRLAAMSATGSVVRVTGAFTEATTVDLLGRPLSAEAELSGDGLELALGPWEIRTVVLR
;
A
#
# COMPACT_ATOMS: atom_id res chain seq x y z
N MET A 1 15.61 8.45 -10.89
CA MET A 1 15.86 9.33 -9.72
C MET A 1 17.25 9.05 -9.22
N PRO A 2 18.19 10.01 -9.31
CA PRO A 2 19.56 9.78 -8.85
C PRO A 2 19.60 9.60 -7.34
N LEU A 3 20.38 8.63 -6.89
CA LEU A 3 20.69 8.38 -5.49
C LEU A 3 22.04 9.02 -5.15
N PRO A 4 22.24 9.51 -3.92
CA PRO A 4 23.51 10.13 -3.52
C PRO A 4 24.66 9.12 -3.46
N GLU A 5 24.36 7.84 -3.29
CA GLU A 5 25.29 6.73 -3.37
C GLU A 5 24.60 5.49 -3.96
N PRO A 6 25.34 4.60 -4.65
CA PRO A 6 24.78 3.36 -5.15
C PRO A 6 24.26 2.45 -4.04
N VAL A 7 23.10 1.83 -4.27
CA VAL A 7 22.50 0.87 -3.32
C VAL A 7 22.37 -0.52 -3.94
N ALA A 8 22.52 -1.56 -3.13
CA ALA A 8 22.42 -2.94 -3.60
C ALA A 8 20.99 -3.50 -3.59
N VAL A 9 20.07 -2.84 -2.87
CA VAL A 9 18.70 -3.31 -2.64
C VAL A 9 17.69 -2.16 -2.68
N SER A 10 16.47 -2.53 -3.04
CA SER A 10 15.25 -1.73 -2.95
C SER A 10 14.27 -2.42 -2.02
N ALA A 11 13.36 -1.67 -1.41
CA ALA A 11 12.27 -2.17 -0.58
C ALA A 11 10.95 -1.59 -1.09
N SER A 12 10.02 -2.43 -1.54
CA SER A 12 8.75 -1.97 -2.10
C SER A 12 7.55 -2.56 -1.36
N ALA A 13 6.53 -1.75 -1.14
CA ALA A 13 5.25 -2.24 -0.65
C ALA A 13 4.58 -3.15 -1.69
N GLY A 14 4.11 -4.31 -1.23
CA GLY A 14 3.32 -5.28 -1.98
C GLY A 14 2.00 -5.59 -1.26
N GLN A 15 1.56 -6.84 -1.33
CA GLN A 15 0.36 -7.32 -0.64
C GLN A 15 0.64 -7.51 0.87
N PHE A 16 0.38 -6.48 1.67
CA PHE A 16 0.52 -6.49 3.14
C PHE A 16 1.94 -6.79 3.66
N ALA A 17 2.95 -6.52 2.86
CA ALA A 17 4.35 -6.66 3.23
C ALA A 17 5.22 -5.67 2.45
N VAL A 18 6.44 -5.45 2.93
CA VAL A 18 7.49 -4.75 2.20
C VAL A 18 8.54 -5.79 1.77
N THR A 19 8.74 -5.94 0.46
CA THR A 19 9.67 -6.92 -0.09
C THR A 19 10.98 -6.23 -0.48
N GLU A 20 12.09 -6.75 0.04
CA GLU A 20 13.43 -6.35 -0.39
C GLU A 20 13.85 -7.10 -1.65
N ARG A 21 14.40 -6.38 -2.63
CA ARG A 21 14.88 -6.95 -3.89
C ARG A 21 16.20 -6.31 -4.32
N GLY A 22 17.13 -7.16 -4.77
CA GLY A 22 18.46 -6.76 -5.20
C GLY A 22 18.51 -6.25 -6.65
N LEU A 23 19.73 -6.11 -7.17
CA LEU A 23 19.99 -5.65 -8.55
C LEU A 23 19.76 -6.73 -9.63
N THR A 24 19.39 -7.94 -9.23
CA THR A 24 19.17 -9.08 -10.13
C THR A 24 17.83 -9.72 -9.84
N ALA A 25 17.16 -10.24 -10.87
CA ALA A 25 15.97 -11.06 -10.72
C ALA A 25 16.30 -12.55 -10.87
N GLU A 26 15.44 -13.40 -10.30
CA GLU A 26 15.44 -14.82 -10.57
C GLU A 26 14.91 -15.07 -11.98
N GLY A 27 15.51 -16.04 -12.69
CA GLY A 27 15.11 -16.43 -14.04
C GLY A 27 15.12 -17.94 -14.20
N GLY A 28 14.47 -18.43 -15.26
CA GLY A 28 14.40 -19.85 -15.57
C GLY A 28 13.84 -20.08 -16.96
N TRP A 29 13.95 -21.32 -17.45
CA TRP A 29 13.27 -21.78 -18.68
C TRP A 29 13.57 -20.94 -19.94
N GLY A 30 14.83 -20.47 -20.09
CA GLY A 30 15.26 -19.71 -21.25
C GLY A 30 14.88 -18.23 -21.23
N GLU A 31 14.29 -17.73 -20.13
CA GLU A 31 14.01 -16.30 -19.95
C GLU A 31 15.22 -15.58 -19.31
N TYR A 32 15.56 -14.41 -19.86
CA TYR A 32 16.56 -13.51 -19.29
C TYR A 32 15.89 -12.69 -18.16
N PRO A 33 16.38 -12.78 -16.92
CA PRO A 33 15.74 -12.13 -15.79
C PRO A 33 15.99 -10.63 -15.80
N LEU A 34 14.93 -9.85 -16.01
CA LEU A 34 14.98 -8.40 -15.84
C LEU A 34 14.67 -8.03 -14.38
N PRO A 35 15.51 -7.24 -13.69
CA PRO A 35 15.26 -6.78 -12.32
C PRO A 35 14.20 -5.66 -12.25
N THR A 36 13.12 -5.81 -13.01
CA THR A 36 11.93 -4.94 -13.01
C THR A 36 10.93 -5.50 -12.03
N PHE A 37 10.60 -4.72 -11.00
CA PHE A 37 9.81 -5.19 -9.87
C PHE A 37 8.55 -4.34 -9.67
N PRO A 38 7.47 -4.94 -9.12
CA PRO A 38 6.25 -4.20 -8.81
C PRO A 38 6.37 -3.48 -7.46
N ALA A 39 5.74 -2.30 -7.37
CA ALA A 39 5.46 -1.58 -6.14
C ALA A 39 3.99 -1.12 -6.13
N SER A 40 3.27 -1.32 -5.04
CA SER A 40 1.84 -1.00 -4.94
C SER A 40 1.58 0.44 -4.47
N SER A 41 2.15 0.82 -3.33
CA SER A 41 1.93 2.11 -2.68
C SER A 41 3.21 2.92 -2.48
N PHE A 42 4.37 2.27 -2.36
CA PHE A 42 5.67 2.94 -2.36
C PHE A 42 6.80 1.99 -2.74
N VAL A 43 7.94 2.58 -3.13
CA VAL A 43 9.24 1.92 -3.25
C VAL A 43 10.33 2.79 -2.63
N SER A 44 11.30 2.18 -1.97
CA SER A 44 12.43 2.85 -1.33
C SER A 44 13.76 2.26 -1.75
N ALA A 45 14.75 3.10 -1.95
CA ALA A 45 16.11 2.73 -2.30
C ALA A 45 17.08 3.72 -1.65
N GLY A 46 17.82 3.27 -0.64
CA GLY A 46 18.64 4.15 0.20
C GLY A 46 17.81 5.33 0.72
N PRO A 47 18.24 6.59 0.46
CA PRO A 47 17.57 7.76 0.99
C PRO A 47 16.37 8.26 0.18
N ALA A 48 16.01 7.60 -0.92
CA ALA A 48 14.86 7.97 -1.72
C ALA A 48 13.71 6.98 -1.52
N THR A 49 12.59 7.46 -1.01
CA THR A 49 11.31 6.74 -1.04
C THR A 49 10.37 7.44 -2.02
N VAL A 50 9.69 6.70 -2.88
CA VAL A 50 8.71 7.20 -3.83
C VAL A 50 7.34 6.64 -3.45
N LEU A 51 6.39 7.51 -3.15
CA LEU A 51 4.99 7.18 -2.95
C LEU A 51 4.28 7.10 -4.30
N LEU A 52 3.40 6.11 -4.45
CA LEU A 52 2.75 5.76 -5.70
C LEU A 52 1.24 5.77 -5.54
N ASP A 53 0.57 6.50 -6.43
CA ASP A 53 -0.89 6.53 -6.50
C ASP A 53 -1.47 5.24 -7.10
N HIS A 54 -0.70 4.61 -7.99
CA HIS A 54 -1.04 3.38 -8.68
C HIS A 54 0.11 2.39 -8.63
N SER A 55 -0.23 1.10 -8.68
CA SER A 55 0.78 0.04 -8.80
C SER A 55 1.64 0.32 -10.02
N SER A 56 2.95 0.37 -9.81
CA SER A 56 3.92 0.76 -10.83
C SER A 56 5.10 -0.21 -10.85
N GLU A 57 5.79 -0.25 -11.97
CA GLU A 57 7.04 -0.98 -12.11
C GLU A 57 8.21 -0.06 -11.83
N TYR A 58 9.22 -0.59 -11.16
CA TYR A 58 10.45 0.13 -10.84
C TYR A 58 11.68 -0.74 -11.05
N GLU A 59 12.83 -0.09 -11.19
CA GLU A 59 14.14 -0.71 -11.35
C GLU A 59 15.21 0.07 -10.57
N LEU A 60 16.22 -0.64 -10.07
CA LEU A 60 17.48 -0.03 -9.70
C LEU A 60 18.43 -0.13 -10.89
N VAL A 61 18.74 1.01 -11.50
CA VAL A 61 19.57 1.09 -12.71
C VAL A 61 20.95 1.65 -12.41
N ASP A 62 21.85 1.56 -13.39
CA ASP A 62 23.25 2.02 -13.27
C ASP A 62 23.96 1.49 -12.01
N GLY A 63 23.88 0.16 -11.82
CA GLY A 63 24.48 -0.49 -10.64
C GLY A 63 23.87 -0.06 -9.30
N GLY A 64 22.64 0.46 -9.32
CA GLY A 64 21.94 0.96 -8.14
C GLY A 64 22.19 2.43 -7.83
N ALA A 65 22.78 3.19 -8.75
CA ALA A 65 22.95 4.64 -8.60
C ALA A 65 21.64 5.41 -8.85
N GLU A 66 20.64 4.80 -9.49
CA GLU A 66 19.34 5.44 -9.69
C GLU A 66 18.16 4.51 -9.44
N LEU A 67 17.09 5.06 -8.85
CA LEU A 67 15.76 4.45 -8.79
C LEU A 67 14.92 4.94 -9.97
N ALA A 68 14.59 4.05 -10.91
CA ALA A 68 13.74 4.34 -12.05
C ALA A 68 12.31 3.84 -11.80
N VAL A 69 11.30 4.65 -12.15
CA VAL A 69 9.88 4.28 -12.10
C VAL A 69 9.31 4.38 -13.52
N THR A 70 8.65 3.33 -13.96
CA THR A 70 8.02 3.28 -15.29
C THR A 70 6.73 4.12 -15.26
N LEU A 71 6.66 5.14 -16.11
CA LEU A 71 5.49 6.04 -16.20
C LEU A 71 4.49 5.63 -17.30
N LEU A 72 4.97 4.91 -18.31
CA LEU A 72 4.17 4.41 -19.43
C LEU A 72 4.96 3.28 -20.11
N ARG A 73 4.25 2.22 -20.49
CA ARG A 73 4.78 1.19 -21.39
C ARG A 73 3.76 0.88 -22.48
N ALA A 74 4.01 1.42 -23.67
CA ALA A 74 3.21 1.19 -24.86
C ALA A 74 3.73 -0.04 -25.61
N ILE A 75 2.83 -0.96 -25.98
CA ILE A 75 3.18 -2.21 -26.69
C ILE A 75 2.32 -2.40 -27.93
N GLY A 76 2.83 -3.13 -28.92
CA GLY A 76 2.15 -3.37 -30.20
C GLY A 76 1.46 -4.72 -30.32
N SER A 77 1.79 -5.66 -29.44
CA SER A 77 1.30 -7.04 -29.46
C SER A 77 1.26 -7.60 -28.04
N ILE A 78 0.33 -8.52 -27.77
CA ILE A 78 0.21 -9.22 -26.47
C ILE A 78 1.44 -10.11 -26.21
N SER A 79 1.97 -10.71 -27.27
CA SER A 79 3.18 -11.52 -27.26
C SER A 79 3.84 -11.42 -28.64
N VAL A 80 5.09 -11.83 -28.73
CA VAL A 80 5.83 -12.00 -29.99
C VAL A 80 6.45 -13.38 -30.03
N ASN A 81 6.48 -13.98 -31.23
CA ASN A 81 7.04 -15.32 -31.42
C ASN A 81 8.56 -15.35 -31.27
N ILE A 82 9.25 -14.29 -31.69
CA ILE A 82 10.71 -14.14 -31.56
C ILE A 82 10.99 -13.01 -30.58
N HIS A 83 11.68 -13.32 -29.49
CA HIS A 83 12.00 -12.34 -28.45
C HIS A 83 13.48 -12.46 -28.05
N PRO A 84 14.23 -11.36 -27.94
CA PRO A 84 15.67 -11.42 -27.61
C PRO A 84 15.97 -11.86 -26.18
N LEU A 85 14.97 -11.79 -25.28
CA LEU A 85 15.13 -12.10 -23.86
C LEU A 85 14.41 -13.40 -23.44
N ARG A 86 13.86 -14.19 -24.37
CA ARG A 86 13.29 -15.50 -24.05
C ARG A 86 13.25 -16.44 -25.24
N ASP A 87 13.48 -17.73 -25.00
CA ASP A 87 13.56 -18.76 -26.03
C ASP A 87 12.18 -19.15 -26.61
N GLU A 88 11.13 -19.19 -25.78
CA GLU A 88 9.78 -19.61 -26.19
C GLU A 88 8.76 -18.46 -26.10
N PRO A 89 7.72 -18.43 -26.97
CA PRO A 89 6.59 -17.50 -26.88
C PRO A 89 5.84 -17.63 -25.56
N ALA A 90 5.61 -16.50 -24.87
CA ALA A 90 4.79 -16.46 -23.66
C ALA A 90 3.30 -16.72 -23.93
N ALA A 91 2.87 -16.44 -25.16
CA ALA A 91 1.51 -16.63 -25.68
C ALA A 91 1.51 -16.48 -27.21
N THR A 92 0.36 -16.73 -27.85
CA THR A 92 0.15 -16.45 -29.28
C THR A 92 0.42 -14.99 -29.60
N GLU A 93 1.11 -14.75 -30.70
CA GLU A 93 1.33 -13.39 -31.23
C GLU A 93 0.01 -12.81 -31.74
N ILE A 94 -0.51 -11.82 -31.01
CA ILE A 94 -1.77 -11.13 -31.28
C ILE A 94 -1.49 -9.62 -31.29
N PRO A 95 -1.76 -8.91 -32.40
CA PRO A 95 -1.64 -7.46 -32.45
C PRO A 95 -2.54 -6.79 -31.41
N ALA A 96 -1.98 -5.79 -30.72
CA ALA A 96 -2.65 -5.00 -29.70
C ALA A 96 -2.51 -3.49 -29.99
N PRO A 97 -3.05 -2.99 -31.12
CA PRO A 97 -2.89 -1.58 -31.51
C PRO A 97 -3.50 -0.60 -30.49
N GLY A 98 -4.48 -1.04 -29.71
CA GLY A 98 -5.07 -0.25 -28.62
C GLY A 98 -4.16 -0.09 -27.39
N ALA A 99 -3.13 -0.91 -27.22
CA ALA A 99 -2.19 -0.87 -26.08
C ALA A 99 -1.02 0.11 -26.30
N GLN A 100 -1.15 1.00 -27.29
CA GLN A 100 -0.15 2.01 -27.63
C GLN A 100 -0.42 3.37 -26.98
N ASP A 101 -1.62 3.56 -26.43
CA ASP A 101 -2.06 4.83 -25.80
C ASP A 101 -1.89 6.08 -26.70
N LEU A 102 -1.98 5.91 -28.02
CA LEU A 102 -1.79 7.02 -28.96
C LEU A 102 -2.87 8.10 -28.79
N GLY A 103 -2.42 9.34 -28.64
CA GLY A 103 -3.31 10.49 -28.47
C GLY A 103 -3.98 10.59 -27.10
N MET A 104 -3.65 9.70 -26.16
CA MET A 104 -4.18 9.74 -24.79
C MET A 104 -3.38 10.71 -23.92
N ARG A 105 -4.08 11.41 -23.02
CA ARG A 105 -3.44 12.17 -21.95
C ARG A 105 -3.12 11.23 -20.79
N ILE A 106 -1.84 10.95 -20.60
CA ILE A 106 -1.35 10.16 -19.46
C ILE A 106 -1.03 11.11 -18.30
N THR A 107 -1.57 10.82 -17.12
CA THR A 107 -1.30 11.57 -15.88
C THR A 107 -0.78 10.59 -14.84
N ASN A 108 0.41 10.86 -14.30
CA ASN A 108 1.03 10.07 -13.24
C ASN A 108 1.16 10.94 -12.00
N ARG A 109 0.78 10.39 -10.84
CA ARG A 109 0.89 11.04 -9.53
C ARG A 109 1.81 10.19 -8.65
N PHE A 110 2.91 10.78 -8.24
CA PHE A 110 3.86 10.20 -7.29
C PHE A 110 4.48 11.31 -6.45
N ALA A 111 4.99 10.97 -5.27
CA ALA A 111 5.72 11.89 -4.39
C ALA A 111 7.06 11.30 -3.99
N VAL A 112 8.04 12.15 -3.67
CA VAL A 112 9.37 11.74 -3.23
C VAL A 112 9.54 12.15 -1.78
N LEU A 113 9.86 11.18 -0.93
CA LEU A 113 10.17 11.36 0.49
C LEU A 113 11.65 11.05 0.72
N PRO A 114 12.48 12.06 0.98
CA PRO A 114 13.88 11.84 1.35
C PRO A 114 14.00 11.36 2.81
N SER A 115 14.72 10.28 3.06
CA SER A 115 15.00 9.77 4.41
C SER A 115 16.25 8.90 4.44
N ALA A 116 17.28 9.31 5.17
CA ALA A 116 18.51 8.52 5.32
C ALA A 116 18.29 7.16 6.01
N THR A 117 17.15 6.96 6.67
CA THR A 117 16.80 5.73 7.40
C THR A 117 15.76 4.89 6.65
N GLY A 118 15.67 5.06 5.32
CA GLY A 118 14.80 4.28 4.45
C GLY A 118 13.32 4.56 4.67
N TRP A 119 12.47 3.62 4.23
CA TRP A 119 11.01 3.79 4.21
C TRP A 119 10.39 3.89 5.61
N GLN A 120 10.88 3.13 6.62
CA GLN A 120 10.40 3.28 8.01
C GLN A 120 10.79 4.65 8.60
N GLY A 121 11.94 5.17 8.20
CA GLY A 121 12.39 6.49 8.59
C GLY A 121 11.60 7.62 7.95
N ALA A 122 11.11 7.38 6.74
CA ALA A 122 10.27 8.29 5.98
C ALA A 122 8.80 8.26 6.40
N ASP A 123 8.40 7.39 7.33
CA ASP A 123 7.00 7.10 7.65
C ASP A 123 6.17 6.73 6.40
N ALA A 124 6.79 5.95 5.51
CA ALA A 124 6.27 5.69 4.17
C ALA A 124 4.91 4.98 4.18
N VAL A 125 4.61 4.17 5.21
CA VAL A 125 3.34 3.45 5.30
C VAL A 125 2.19 4.44 5.50
N ALA A 126 2.28 5.31 6.51
CA ALA A 126 1.24 6.29 6.79
C ALA A 126 1.13 7.35 5.69
N LEU A 127 2.27 7.88 5.22
CA LEU A 127 2.28 8.90 4.17
C LEU A 127 1.81 8.34 2.82
N ALA A 128 2.00 7.06 2.53
CA ALA A 128 1.44 6.45 1.33
C ALA A 128 -0.10 6.39 1.38
N GLU A 129 -0.69 6.11 2.56
CA GLU A 129 -2.15 6.16 2.72
C GLU A 129 -2.66 7.59 2.58
N GLU A 130 -2.02 8.57 3.24
CA GLU A 130 -2.40 9.98 3.15
C GLU A 130 -2.26 10.52 1.71
N PHE A 131 -1.18 10.17 1.00
CA PHE A 131 -0.96 10.59 -0.37
C PHE A 131 -2.04 10.08 -1.35
N ARG A 132 -2.59 8.90 -1.08
CA ARG A 132 -3.64 8.25 -1.89
C ARG A 132 -5.04 8.65 -1.45
N GLY A 133 -5.19 9.11 -0.21
CA GLY A 133 -6.43 9.57 0.36
C GLY A 133 -6.76 11.00 -0.08
N ASP A 134 -7.84 11.17 -0.83
CA ASP A 134 -8.34 12.50 -1.11
C ASP A 134 -9.13 13.04 0.11
N VAL A 135 -8.97 14.32 0.40
CA VAL A 135 -9.81 14.99 1.42
C VAL A 135 -11.24 15.10 0.89
N LEU A 136 -12.16 14.41 1.54
CA LEU A 136 -13.58 14.47 1.21
C LEU A 136 -14.22 15.73 1.81
N VAL A 137 -14.80 16.55 0.96
CA VAL A 137 -15.50 17.78 1.37
C VAL A 137 -16.97 17.72 0.95
N THR A 138 -17.85 18.16 1.84
CA THR A 138 -19.28 18.33 1.52
C THR A 138 -19.76 19.69 1.98
N ARG A 139 -20.77 20.25 1.30
CA ARG A 139 -21.38 21.51 1.71
C ARG A 139 -22.32 21.27 2.88
N GLY A 140 -22.18 22.07 3.94
CA GLY A 140 -23.13 22.08 5.05
C GLY A 140 -24.54 22.46 4.59
N THR A 141 -25.55 21.96 5.30
CA THR A 141 -26.98 22.21 5.02
C THR A 141 -27.59 23.32 5.87
N ALA A 142 -26.84 23.83 6.86
CA ALA A 142 -27.29 24.94 7.70
C ALA A 142 -27.26 26.28 6.94
N PRO A 143 -28.11 27.27 7.33
CA PRO A 143 -28.01 28.63 6.81
C PRO A 143 -26.60 29.22 7.01
N GLY A 144 -26.14 30.01 6.04
CA GLY A 144 -24.85 30.69 6.14
C GLY A 144 -24.85 31.75 7.25
N GLY A 145 -23.69 31.94 7.89
CA GLY A 145 -23.48 32.96 8.93
C GLY A 145 -23.75 32.50 10.36
N GLY A 146 -24.10 31.23 10.58
CA GLY A 146 -24.08 30.60 11.90
C GLY A 146 -22.69 30.10 12.30
N ASP A 147 -22.54 29.72 13.57
CA ASP A 147 -21.33 29.08 14.07
C ASP A 147 -21.13 27.70 13.44
N LEU A 148 -19.87 27.34 13.20
CA LEU A 148 -19.53 25.97 12.79
C LEU A 148 -19.78 25.02 13.98
N PRO A 149 -20.22 23.77 13.74
CA PRO A 149 -20.24 22.77 14.79
C PRO A 149 -18.81 22.53 15.31
N ASP A 150 -18.70 22.07 16.55
CA ASP A 150 -17.43 21.61 17.10
C ASP A 150 -16.85 20.48 16.23
N ASP A 151 -15.52 20.44 16.14
CA ASP A 151 -14.82 19.37 15.44
C ASP A 151 -15.12 18.02 16.11
N ALA A 152 -15.42 17.01 15.29
CA ALA A 152 -15.65 15.65 15.75
C ALA A 152 -14.61 14.70 15.15
N THR A 153 -13.94 13.94 16.00
CA THR A 153 -13.03 12.87 15.56
C THR A 153 -13.80 11.56 15.46
N GLY A 154 -13.62 10.86 14.34
CA GLY A 154 -14.16 9.53 14.13
C GLY A 154 -13.30 8.45 14.79
N LEU A 155 -13.25 7.28 14.14
CA LEU A 155 -12.30 6.23 14.47
C LEU A 155 -10.87 6.69 14.17
N GLN A 156 -9.95 6.50 15.10
CA GLN A 156 -8.53 6.77 14.92
C GLN A 156 -7.71 5.51 15.18
N VAL A 157 -6.66 5.33 14.39
CA VAL A 157 -5.69 4.23 14.50
C VAL A 157 -4.31 4.86 14.61
N ASP A 158 -3.67 4.70 15.76
CA ASP A 158 -2.30 5.13 16.00
C ASP A 158 -1.39 3.91 16.08
N GLY A 159 -0.29 3.93 15.33
CA GLY A 159 0.71 2.88 15.37
C GLY A 159 1.77 3.11 14.30
N ARG A 160 3.01 2.76 14.62
CA ARG A 160 4.12 2.91 13.67
C ARG A 160 4.10 1.76 12.67
N ASP A 161 4.29 2.10 11.38
CA ASP A 161 4.34 1.11 10.29
C ASP A 161 3.08 0.22 10.25
N VAL A 162 1.90 0.81 10.48
CA VAL A 162 0.60 0.13 10.45
C VAL A 162 -0.19 0.61 9.25
N LEU A 163 -0.67 -0.32 8.43
CA LEU A 163 -1.55 -0.06 7.30
C LEU A 163 -3.01 -0.29 7.69
N VAL A 164 -3.90 0.69 7.46
CA VAL A 164 -5.36 0.56 7.66
C VAL A 164 -6.04 0.22 6.33
N SER A 165 -5.91 -1.04 5.93
CA SER A 165 -6.38 -1.49 4.62
C SER A 165 -7.91 -1.51 4.40
N SER A 166 -8.70 -1.46 5.46
CA SER A 166 -10.16 -1.45 5.36
C SER A 166 -10.80 -0.87 6.63
N VAL A 167 -11.77 0.00 6.44
CA VAL A 167 -12.75 0.44 7.46
C VAL A 167 -14.12 0.34 6.83
N ARG A 168 -15.00 -0.50 7.37
CA ARG A 168 -16.34 -0.70 6.79
C ARG A 168 -17.39 -1.02 7.82
N CYS A 169 -18.62 -0.59 7.55
CA CYS A 169 -19.77 -1.01 8.33
C CYS A 169 -20.07 -2.50 8.06
N VAL A 170 -20.32 -3.25 9.13
CA VAL A 170 -20.75 -4.64 9.11
C VAL A 170 -22.01 -4.80 9.95
N THR A 171 -22.85 -5.77 9.61
CA THR A 171 -24.05 -6.10 10.38
C THR A 171 -24.09 -7.59 10.58
N ASP A 172 -24.36 -8.00 11.81
CA ASP A 172 -24.43 -9.40 12.22
C ASP A 172 -25.82 -9.70 12.76
N ASP A 173 -26.41 -10.81 12.28
CA ASP A 173 -27.72 -11.31 12.69
C ASP A 173 -27.63 -11.89 14.12
N GLY A 174 -27.58 -11.00 15.11
CA GLY A 174 -27.49 -11.34 16.53
C GLY A 174 -26.74 -10.30 17.35
N ARG A 175 -25.71 -9.66 16.77
CA ARG A 175 -24.92 -8.61 17.43
C ARG A 175 -25.13 -7.20 16.87
N GLY A 176 -25.96 -7.04 15.83
CA GLY A 176 -26.27 -5.74 15.24
C GLY A 176 -25.12 -5.16 14.42
N SER A 177 -25.20 -3.86 14.13
CA SER A 177 -24.21 -3.14 13.32
C SER A 177 -22.93 -2.83 14.10
N GLY A 178 -21.80 -2.81 13.40
CA GLY A 178 -20.50 -2.44 13.94
C GLY A 178 -19.57 -1.95 12.83
N THR A 179 -18.36 -1.55 13.21
CA THR A 179 -17.30 -1.13 12.28
C THR A 179 -16.19 -2.17 12.25
N GLU A 180 -15.98 -2.79 11.09
CA GLU A 180 -14.85 -3.68 10.85
C GLU A 180 -13.63 -2.85 10.42
N VAL A 181 -12.50 -3.09 11.08
CA VAL A 181 -11.22 -2.44 10.81
C VAL A 181 -10.19 -3.53 10.54
N ARG A 182 -9.48 -3.43 9.42
CA ARG A 182 -8.40 -4.35 9.04
C ARG A 182 -7.06 -3.65 9.03
N LEU A 183 -6.18 -4.13 9.90
CA LEU A 183 -4.85 -3.60 10.13
C LEU A 183 -3.81 -4.60 9.62
N ALA A 184 -2.69 -4.10 9.10
CA ALA A 184 -1.50 -4.91 8.85
C ALA A 184 -0.27 -4.24 9.48
N ALA A 185 0.49 -5.00 10.26
CA ALA A 185 1.80 -4.56 10.72
C ALA A 185 2.79 -4.66 9.56
N MET A 186 3.10 -3.55 8.91
CA MET A 186 4.09 -3.47 7.84
C MET A 186 5.50 -3.47 8.45
N SER A 187 5.84 -4.48 9.25
CA SER A 187 7.08 -4.51 10.04
C SER A 187 7.53 -5.95 10.31
N ALA A 188 8.84 -6.18 10.25
CA ALA A 188 9.47 -7.46 10.56
C ALA A 188 9.53 -7.77 12.08
N THR A 189 9.25 -6.78 12.94
CA THR A 189 9.24 -6.94 14.40
C THR A 189 7.84 -6.82 14.99
N GLY A 190 6.82 -6.62 14.16
CA GLY A 190 5.46 -6.30 14.60
C GLY A 190 5.29 -4.83 14.97
N SER A 191 4.14 -4.51 15.55
CA SER A 191 3.78 -3.14 15.98
C SER A 191 2.76 -3.17 17.13
N VAL A 192 2.71 -2.07 17.90
CA VAL A 192 1.66 -1.81 18.88
C VAL A 192 0.71 -0.79 18.27
N VAL A 193 -0.57 -1.12 18.25
CA VAL A 193 -1.61 -0.29 17.65
C VAL A 193 -2.62 0.10 18.69
N ARG A 194 -2.97 1.39 18.71
CA ARG A 194 -4.05 1.92 19.51
C ARG A 194 -5.19 2.34 18.61
N VAL A 195 -6.38 1.83 18.88
CA VAL A 195 -7.60 2.18 18.17
C VAL A 195 -8.53 2.92 19.13
N THR A 196 -8.95 4.12 18.77
CA THR A 196 -9.87 4.95 19.57
C THR A 196 -11.08 5.36 18.76
N GLY A 197 -12.21 5.58 19.43
CA GLY A 197 -13.45 5.99 18.80
C GLY A 197 -14.68 5.69 19.66
N ALA A 198 -15.86 5.90 19.11
CA ALA A 198 -17.12 5.59 19.78
C ALA A 198 -17.45 4.09 19.66
N PHE A 199 -16.86 3.26 20.52
CA PHE A 199 -17.19 1.84 20.69
C PHE A 199 -16.95 1.42 22.14
N THR A 200 -17.63 0.37 22.56
CA THR A 200 -17.57 -0.25 23.90
C THR A 200 -17.18 -1.72 23.86
N GLU A 201 -17.23 -2.34 22.69
CA GLU A 201 -16.87 -3.73 22.46
C GLU A 201 -15.92 -3.83 21.26
N ALA A 202 -14.99 -4.77 21.33
CA ALA A 202 -14.10 -5.11 20.22
C ALA A 202 -13.98 -6.63 20.11
N THR A 203 -14.15 -7.19 18.92
CA THR A 203 -14.01 -8.63 18.68
C THR A 203 -13.02 -8.88 17.54
N THR A 204 -12.03 -9.74 17.76
CA THR A 204 -11.13 -10.18 16.67
C THR A 204 -11.88 -11.18 15.79
N VAL A 205 -11.83 -10.96 14.49
CA VAL A 205 -12.50 -11.79 13.48
C VAL A 205 -11.51 -12.25 12.40
N ASP A 206 -11.86 -13.32 11.70
CA ASP A 206 -11.14 -13.74 10.50
C ASP A 206 -11.42 -12.81 9.32
N LEU A 207 -10.77 -13.05 8.17
CA LEU A 207 -10.95 -12.23 6.97
C LEU A 207 -12.37 -12.28 6.38
N LEU A 208 -13.19 -13.24 6.84
CA LEU A 208 -14.60 -13.43 6.44
C LEU A 208 -15.58 -12.89 7.50
N GLY A 209 -15.07 -12.25 8.56
CA GLY A 209 -15.88 -11.64 9.62
C GLY A 209 -16.31 -12.62 10.73
N ARG A 210 -15.78 -13.85 10.76
CA ARG A 210 -16.14 -14.84 11.79
C ARG A 210 -15.33 -14.61 13.06
N PRO A 211 -15.94 -14.62 14.26
CA PRO A 211 -15.21 -14.44 15.52
C PRO A 211 -14.10 -15.47 15.71
N LEU A 212 -12.89 -14.99 16.03
CA LEU A 212 -11.72 -15.82 16.36
C LEU A 212 -11.43 -15.87 17.86
N SER A 213 -11.76 -14.81 18.58
CA SER A 213 -11.60 -14.71 20.04
C SER A 213 -12.86 -14.19 20.70
N ALA A 214 -12.93 -14.30 22.02
CA ALA A 214 -13.85 -13.51 22.82
C ALA A 214 -13.55 -12.00 22.66
N GLU A 215 -14.45 -11.17 23.14
CA GLU A 215 -14.29 -9.71 23.14
C GLU A 215 -12.98 -9.30 23.83
N ALA A 216 -12.24 -8.40 23.19
CA ALA A 216 -10.99 -7.88 23.70
C ALA A 216 -11.26 -6.86 24.82
N GLU A 217 -10.46 -6.91 25.87
CA GLU A 217 -10.51 -5.92 26.93
C GLU A 217 -10.06 -4.56 26.39
N LEU A 218 -10.88 -3.54 26.64
CA LEU A 218 -10.55 -2.16 26.31
C LEU A 218 -9.61 -1.56 27.36
N SER A 219 -8.64 -0.77 26.90
CA SER A 219 -7.68 -0.04 27.73
C SER A 219 -8.01 1.45 27.70
N GLY A 220 -8.67 1.93 28.76
CA GLY A 220 -9.14 3.32 28.84
C GLY A 220 -10.26 3.61 27.85
N ASP A 221 -10.06 4.56 26.94
CA ASP A 221 -10.99 5.00 25.90
C ASP A 221 -10.76 4.31 24.53
N GLY A 222 -10.04 3.19 24.50
CA GLY A 222 -9.76 2.50 23.24
C GLY A 222 -9.30 1.04 23.39
N LEU A 223 -8.89 0.47 22.27
CA LEU A 223 -8.38 -0.88 22.14
C LEU A 223 -6.87 -0.83 21.86
N GLU A 224 -6.09 -1.59 22.62
CA GLU A 224 -4.65 -1.77 22.36
C GLU A 224 -4.42 -3.16 21.76
N LEU A 225 -3.70 -3.22 20.64
CA LEU A 225 -3.39 -4.44 19.91
C LEU A 225 -1.89 -4.57 19.73
N ALA A 226 -1.32 -5.68 20.21
CA ALA A 226 0.01 -6.12 19.80
C ALA A 226 -0.13 -6.97 18.53
N LEU A 227 0.39 -6.46 17.41
CA LEU A 227 0.49 -7.17 16.14
C LEU A 227 1.87 -7.80 16.01
N GLY A 228 1.92 -9.08 15.66
CA GLY A 228 3.16 -9.76 15.32
C GLY A 228 3.75 -9.28 13.99
N PRO A 229 4.97 -9.73 13.65
CA PRO A 229 5.60 -9.43 12.37
C PRO A 229 4.70 -9.74 11.17
N TRP A 230 4.48 -8.75 10.31
CA TRP A 230 3.64 -8.88 9.10
C TRP A 230 2.20 -9.35 9.35
N GLU A 231 1.72 -9.26 10.59
CA GLU A 231 0.40 -9.76 10.96
C GLU A 231 -0.69 -8.89 10.37
N ILE A 232 -1.68 -9.54 9.74
CA ILE A 232 -2.96 -8.92 9.37
C ILE A 232 -3.97 -9.27 10.46
N ARG A 233 -4.55 -8.25 11.11
CA ARG A 233 -5.58 -8.42 12.13
C ARG A 233 -6.84 -7.66 11.74
N THR A 234 -7.98 -8.33 11.85
CA THR A 234 -9.30 -7.73 11.62
C THR A 234 -10.07 -7.70 12.94
N VAL A 235 -10.64 -6.54 13.28
CA VAL A 235 -11.46 -6.35 14.48
C VAL A 235 -12.80 -5.74 14.10
N VAL A 236 -13.85 -6.14 14.78
CA VAL A 236 -15.17 -5.50 14.71
C VAL A 236 -15.42 -4.73 16.00
N LEU A 237 -15.69 -3.44 15.87
CA LEU A 237 -15.92 -2.48 16.95
C LEU A 237 -17.42 -2.15 17.04
N ARG A 238 -17.98 -2.14 18.25
CA ARG A 238 -19.40 -1.83 18.52
C ARG A 238 -19.55 -0.90 19.70
#